data_AF-A0A7V1GTC4-F1
#
_entry.id   AF-A0A7V1GTC4-F1
#
_cell.length_a   1.000
_cell.length_b   1.000
_cell.length_c   1.000
_cell.angle_alpha   90.00
_cell.angle_beta   90.00
_cell.angle_gamma   90.00
#
_symmetry.space_group_name_H-M   'P 1'
#
loop_
_entity.id
_entity.type
_entity.pdbx_description
1 polymer ?
#
loop_
_entity_poly.entity_id
_entity_poly.type
_entity_poly.pdbx_seq_one_letter_code
_entity_poly.pdbx_strand_id
1 'polypeptide(L)'
;MGGQLSKIVHAAILCLGTLALGCNSGGGIRCSFDQPARLAASSWPKFQRDLQNTGAIPAPRLHPQAQVRAQFADPSGLPFASGPVLGNGGASTTSVDSRVYVGSASGRLYALASSTLTPLGSAEFSFSTASAIRTTPLVAIRQDAEVLFFGNESGFLYAVTQTGSPQPQVWPLNTGGAIGLAPALNPLDGTVYATSAANAFYGVCPNGVRRFANTSIAAFVSAPAMTPDGKAVYGGDDRILRMERGDGFLLWS
;
A
#
# COMPACT_ATOMS: atom_id res chain seq x y z
N MET A 1 13.30 65.48 61.20
CA MET A 1 14.71 65.73 60.84
C MET A 1 15.41 64.39 60.97
N GLY A 2 15.81 63.64 59.95
CA GLY A 2 16.09 63.94 58.55
C GLY A 2 17.41 63.23 58.23
N GLY A 3 17.36 62.11 57.49
CA GLY A 3 18.53 61.54 56.80
C GLY A 3 18.88 60.08 57.14
N GLN A 4 18.60 59.16 56.22
CA GLN A 4 19.58 58.18 55.71
C GLN A 4 19.09 57.52 54.40
N LEU A 5 19.84 57.84 53.35
CA LEU A 5 20.14 57.14 52.09
C LEU A 5 19.49 55.77 51.82
N SER A 6 18.86 55.63 50.65
CA SER A 6 19.03 54.43 49.81
C SER A 6 18.87 54.79 48.33
N LYS A 7 19.86 54.37 47.54
CA LYS A 7 19.99 54.59 46.10
C LYS A 7 19.01 53.66 45.38
N ILE A 8 18.08 54.23 44.61
CA ILE A 8 17.22 53.47 43.70
C ILE A 8 17.95 53.33 42.36
N VAL A 9 18.36 52.11 42.04
CA VAL A 9 18.86 51.71 40.73
C VAL A 9 17.68 51.64 39.77
N HIS A 10 17.75 52.39 38.67
CA HIS A 10 16.80 52.31 37.57
C HIS A 10 17.01 50.97 36.83
N ALA A 11 16.08 50.04 36.99
CA ALA A 11 15.99 48.87 36.12
C ALA A 11 15.34 49.28 34.80
N ALA A 12 16.14 49.35 33.73
CA ALA A 12 15.65 49.49 32.38
C ALA A 12 14.92 48.20 31.97
N ILE A 13 13.60 48.29 31.77
CA ILE A 13 12.78 47.22 31.21
C ILE A 13 13.08 47.16 29.71
N LEU A 14 13.98 46.26 29.31
CA LEU A 14 14.15 45.86 27.91
C LEU A 14 13.00 44.92 27.53
N CYS A 15 11.94 45.51 26.97
CA CYS A 15 10.93 44.79 26.21
C CYS A 15 11.58 44.28 24.91
N LEU A 16 12.28 43.15 24.97
CA LEU A 16 12.63 42.38 23.79
C LEU A 16 11.34 41.74 23.28
N GLY A 17 10.68 42.45 22.38
CA GLY A 17 9.52 41.95 21.65
C GLY A 17 9.88 40.62 21.01
N THR A 18 9.30 39.54 21.54
CA THR A 18 9.23 38.27 20.83
C THR A 18 8.44 38.53 19.55
N LEU A 19 9.14 38.65 18.43
CA LEU A 19 8.54 38.42 17.11
C LEU A 19 7.98 37.00 17.16
N ALA A 20 6.69 36.89 17.44
CA ALA A 20 5.92 35.74 17.04
C ALA A 20 5.92 35.77 15.51
N LEU A 21 6.95 35.14 14.92
CA LEU A 21 6.83 34.60 13.58
C LEU A 21 5.66 33.63 13.67
N GLY A 22 4.49 34.11 13.28
CA GLY A 22 3.35 33.26 13.01
C GLY A 22 3.81 32.24 11.99
N CYS A 23 4.11 31.04 12.48
CA CYS A 23 4.36 29.89 11.65
C CYS A 23 3.01 29.61 10.99
N ASN A 24 2.84 30.15 9.79
CA ASN A 24 1.65 29.93 8.98
C ASN A 24 1.67 28.44 8.60
N SER A 25 1.10 27.59 9.45
CA SER A 25 1.01 26.15 9.26
C SER A 25 -0.04 25.85 8.19
N GLY A 26 0.19 26.33 6.98
CA GLY A 26 -0.41 25.80 5.75
C GLY A 26 0.22 24.45 5.37
N GLY A 27 0.51 23.60 6.37
CA GLY A 27 1.28 22.38 6.23
C GLY A 27 0.40 21.23 5.76
N GLY A 28 0.05 21.22 4.47
CA GLY A 28 -0.56 20.04 3.85
C GLY A 28 0.32 18.80 4.06
N ILE A 29 -0.32 17.62 4.17
CA ILE A 29 0.40 16.34 4.31
C ILE A 29 1.30 16.15 3.09
N ARG A 30 2.61 16.04 3.31
CA ARG A 30 3.62 15.84 2.26
C ARG A 30 3.95 14.37 2.12
N CYS A 31 4.42 13.98 0.94
CA CYS A 31 5.03 12.67 0.76
C CYS A 31 6.12 12.43 1.81
N SER A 32 6.05 11.29 2.49
CA SER A 32 7.04 10.85 3.47
C SER A 32 7.43 9.40 3.19
N PHE A 33 8.72 9.13 3.34
CA PHE A 33 9.34 7.81 3.25
C PHE A 33 9.72 7.26 4.63
N ASP A 34 9.26 7.90 5.70
CA ASP A 34 9.52 7.45 7.07
C ASP A 34 8.88 6.08 7.28
N GLN A 35 9.67 5.14 7.81
CA GLN A 35 9.28 3.75 8.02
C GLN A 35 8.66 3.15 6.74
N PRO A 36 9.48 2.98 5.68
CA PRO A 36 9.00 2.57 4.38
C PRO A 36 8.31 1.21 4.47
N ALA A 37 7.26 1.04 3.66
CA ALA A 37 6.65 -0.26 3.52
C ALA A 37 7.66 -1.24 2.88
N ARG A 38 7.79 -2.42 3.46
CA ARG A 38 8.60 -3.53 2.92
C ARG A 38 7.69 -4.68 2.54
N LEU A 39 8.07 -5.48 1.54
CA LEU A 39 7.29 -6.66 1.17
C LEU A 39 7.16 -7.59 2.39
N ALA A 40 5.98 -8.14 2.63
CA ALA A 40 5.79 -9.06 3.74
C ALA A 40 6.63 -10.34 3.56
N ALA A 41 7.19 -10.84 4.66
CA ALA A 41 7.89 -12.12 4.68
C ALA A 41 6.85 -13.25 4.61
N SER A 42 6.31 -13.52 3.43
CA SER A 42 5.35 -14.60 3.15
C SER A 42 5.82 -15.39 1.93
N SER A 43 5.34 -16.62 1.76
CA SER A 43 5.62 -17.40 0.54
C SER A 43 4.92 -16.84 -0.69
N TRP A 44 3.85 -16.04 -0.55
CA TRP A 44 3.12 -15.45 -1.68
C TRP A 44 2.46 -14.08 -1.37
N PRO A 45 3.23 -13.03 -1.03
CA PRO A 45 2.70 -11.74 -0.56
C PRO A 45 2.09 -10.85 -1.66
N LYS A 46 2.30 -11.16 -2.95
CA LYS A 46 1.80 -10.35 -4.07
C LYS A 46 1.60 -11.17 -5.34
N PHE A 47 1.07 -10.51 -6.36
CA PHE A 47 1.02 -11.04 -7.73
C PHE A 47 2.37 -11.65 -8.13
N GLN A 48 2.32 -12.87 -8.65
CA GLN A 48 3.50 -13.65 -9.03
C GLN A 48 4.60 -13.69 -7.96
N ARG A 49 4.18 -13.84 -6.70
CA ARG A 49 5.00 -14.10 -5.51
C ARG A 49 5.87 -12.95 -5.04
N ASP A 50 6.81 -12.49 -5.86
CA ASP A 50 7.89 -11.59 -5.43
C ASP A 50 7.92 -10.29 -6.24
N LEU A 51 8.82 -9.38 -5.88
CA LEU A 51 8.97 -8.09 -6.54
C LEU A 51 9.32 -8.22 -8.03
N GLN A 52 9.97 -9.31 -8.44
CA GLN A 52 10.38 -9.56 -9.83
C GLN A 52 9.30 -10.30 -10.65
N ASN A 53 8.16 -10.63 -10.05
CA ASN A 53 7.08 -11.40 -10.66
C ASN A 53 7.56 -12.78 -11.17
N THR A 54 8.33 -13.54 -10.38
CA THR A 54 8.83 -14.85 -10.84
C THR A 54 7.78 -15.96 -10.88
N GLY A 55 6.72 -15.84 -10.08
CA GLY A 55 5.61 -16.80 -10.06
C GLY A 55 5.96 -18.21 -9.53
N ALA A 56 7.14 -18.43 -8.96
CA ALA A 56 7.59 -19.77 -8.56
C ALA A 56 8.04 -19.80 -7.10
N ILE A 57 7.64 -20.82 -6.33
CA ILE A 57 8.23 -21.12 -5.02
C ILE A 57 9.31 -22.22 -5.17
N PRO A 58 10.43 -22.16 -4.43
CA PRO A 58 11.39 -23.25 -4.41
C PRO A 58 10.77 -24.49 -3.78
N ALA A 59 10.77 -25.62 -4.50
CA ALA A 59 10.37 -26.94 -4.02
C ALA A 59 8.95 -26.98 -3.37
N PRO A 60 7.87 -27.00 -4.16
CA PRO A 60 6.52 -27.10 -3.62
C PRO A 60 6.36 -28.40 -2.83
N ARG A 61 5.92 -28.31 -1.57
CA ARG A 61 5.50 -29.49 -0.80
C ARG A 61 4.08 -29.85 -1.21
N LEU A 62 3.96 -30.72 -2.19
CA LEU A 62 2.67 -31.32 -2.55
C LEU A 62 2.40 -32.47 -1.59
N HIS A 63 1.34 -32.37 -0.78
CA HIS A 63 0.89 -33.49 0.04
C HIS A 63 -0.04 -34.37 -0.82
N PRO A 64 0.36 -35.60 -1.21
CA PRO A 64 -0.40 -36.42 -2.16
C PRO A 64 -1.81 -36.79 -1.69
N GLN A 65 -2.06 -36.63 -0.39
CA GLN A 65 -3.32 -36.94 0.28
C GLN A 65 -3.95 -35.69 0.92
N ALA A 66 -3.68 -34.50 0.39
CA ALA A 66 -4.32 -33.28 0.88
C ALA A 66 -5.86 -33.42 0.82
N GLN A 67 -6.53 -33.14 1.94
CA GLN A 67 -7.99 -33.09 2.03
C GLN A 67 -8.44 -31.64 2.11
N VAL A 68 -9.59 -31.34 1.52
CA VAL A 68 -10.21 -30.01 1.66
C VAL A 68 -10.62 -29.84 3.12
N ARG A 69 -9.96 -28.92 3.83
CA ARG A 69 -10.27 -28.62 5.25
C ARG A 69 -11.46 -27.66 5.38
N ALA A 70 -11.55 -26.70 4.49
CA ALA A 70 -12.56 -25.66 4.51
C ALA A 70 -12.83 -25.17 3.09
N GLN A 71 -14.03 -24.64 2.89
CA GLN A 71 -14.40 -23.91 1.68
C GLN A 71 -14.95 -22.55 2.11
N PHE A 72 -14.65 -21.53 1.32
CA PHE A 72 -15.21 -20.20 1.50
C PHE A 72 -15.76 -19.72 0.16
N ALA A 73 -17.00 -19.25 0.18
CA ALA A 73 -17.65 -18.60 -0.94
C ALA A 73 -17.97 -17.16 -0.56
N ASP A 74 -17.86 -16.24 -1.52
CA ASP A 74 -18.36 -14.88 -1.32
C ASP A 74 -19.88 -14.96 -1.05
N PRO A 75 -20.38 -14.46 0.10
CA PRO A 75 -21.81 -14.49 0.42
C PRO A 75 -22.71 -13.78 -0.60
N SER A 76 -22.16 -12.88 -1.42
CA SER A 76 -22.91 -12.24 -2.52
C SER A 76 -23.11 -13.14 -3.74
N GLY A 77 -22.43 -14.29 -3.82
CA GLY A 77 -22.43 -15.19 -4.98
C GLY A 77 -21.60 -14.71 -6.17
N LEU A 78 -20.92 -13.56 -6.05
CA LEU A 78 -20.05 -13.03 -7.10
C LEU A 78 -18.66 -13.70 -7.06
N PRO A 79 -17.96 -13.78 -8.21
CA PRO A 79 -16.68 -14.46 -8.28
C PRO A 79 -15.58 -13.69 -7.56
N PHE A 80 -14.62 -14.42 -6.98
CA PHE A 80 -13.32 -13.86 -6.65
C PHE A 80 -12.63 -13.44 -7.95
N ALA A 81 -12.36 -12.14 -8.09
CA ALA A 81 -11.91 -11.55 -9.34
C ALA A 81 -10.41 -11.22 -9.35
N SER A 82 -9.71 -11.56 -8.26
CA SER A 82 -8.28 -11.34 -8.06
C SER A 82 -7.58 -12.65 -7.69
N GLY A 83 -6.26 -12.70 -7.87
CA GLY A 83 -5.46 -13.78 -7.31
C GLY A 83 -5.41 -13.70 -5.78
N PRO A 84 -5.48 -14.83 -5.06
CA PRO A 84 -5.26 -14.83 -3.63
C PRO A 84 -3.78 -14.57 -3.32
N VAL A 85 -3.52 -13.91 -2.19
CA VAL A 85 -2.17 -13.75 -1.63
C VAL A 85 -2.13 -14.22 -0.20
N LEU A 86 -0.93 -14.59 0.25
CA LEU A 86 -0.66 -15.05 1.60
C LEU A 86 -0.06 -13.92 2.43
N GLY A 87 -0.49 -13.83 3.67
CA GLY A 87 0.07 -12.93 4.66
C GLY A 87 0.28 -13.61 5.99
N ASN A 88 0.96 -12.92 6.89
CA ASN A 88 1.35 -13.43 8.19
C ASN A 88 0.29 -13.19 9.27
N GLY A 89 -0.70 -12.33 8.97
CA GLY A 89 -1.72 -11.91 9.93
C GLY A 89 -1.18 -11.12 11.12
N GLY A 90 0.01 -10.56 10.95
CA GLY A 90 0.82 -9.95 11.99
C GLY A 90 2.12 -9.37 11.43
N ALA A 91 2.87 -8.67 12.29
CA ALA A 91 4.17 -8.07 11.99
C ALA A 91 5.34 -9.07 11.82
N SER A 92 5.05 -10.37 11.75
CA SER A 92 6.07 -11.42 11.87
C SER A 92 7.14 -11.28 10.79
N THR A 93 8.41 -11.35 11.20
CA THR A 93 9.58 -11.36 10.31
C THR A 93 9.88 -12.76 9.77
N THR A 94 9.28 -13.79 10.36
CA THR A 94 9.30 -15.17 9.84
C THR A 94 8.02 -15.48 9.09
N SER A 95 8.16 -16.15 7.94
CA SER A 95 7.03 -16.56 7.10
C SER A 95 6.17 -17.57 7.84
N VAL A 96 4.92 -17.19 8.11
CA VAL A 96 3.93 -18.05 8.79
C VAL A 96 2.66 -18.29 7.97
N ASP A 97 2.49 -17.61 6.83
CA ASP A 97 1.40 -17.81 5.84
C ASP A 97 0.04 -18.18 6.47
N SER A 98 -0.36 -17.41 7.48
CA SER A 98 -1.49 -17.73 8.36
C SER A 98 -2.81 -17.16 7.87
N ARG A 99 -2.75 -16.24 6.88
CA ARG A 99 -3.92 -15.59 6.29
C ARG A 99 -3.88 -15.63 4.77
N VAL A 100 -5.05 -15.81 4.18
CA VAL A 100 -5.31 -15.62 2.75
C VAL A 100 -6.06 -14.30 2.58
N TYR A 101 -5.63 -13.48 1.64
CA TYR A 101 -6.32 -12.27 1.23
C TYR A 101 -6.77 -12.37 -0.23
N VAL A 102 -8.02 -12.02 -0.50
CA VAL A 102 -8.59 -12.12 -1.85
C VAL A 102 -9.68 -11.07 -2.07
N GLY A 103 -9.60 -10.37 -3.19
CA GLY A 103 -10.61 -9.44 -3.68
C GLY A 103 -11.68 -10.11 -4.55
N SER A 104 -12.91 -9.62 -4.43
CA SER A 104 -14.08 -10.11 -5.15
C SER A 104 -14.68 -9.07 -6.10
N ALA A 105 -15.38 -9.55 -7.12
CA ALA A 105 -16.24 -8.74 -7.97
C ALA A 105 -17.37 -8.03 -7.21
N SER A 106 -17.68 -8.47 -5.97
CA SER A 106 -18.61 -7.77 -5.07
C SER A 106 -18.07 -6.46 -4.50
N GLY A 107 -16.82 -6.12 -4.80
CA GLY A 107 -16.13 -4.96 -4.22
C GLY A 107 -15.64 -5.19 -2.79
N ARG A 108 -15.61 -6.45 -2.34
CA ARG A 108 -15.10 -6.85 -1.03
C ARG A 108 -13.71 -7.46 -1.11
N LEU A 109 -12.84 -7.02 -0.21
CA LEU A 109 -11.60 -7.72 0.15
C LEU A 109 -11.93 -8.63 1.34
N TYR A 110 -11.58 -9.90 1.24
CA TYR A 110 -11.73 -10.88 2.32
C TYR A 110 -10.37 -11.25 2.89
N ALA A 111 -10.34 -11.44 4.21
CA ALA A 111 -9.24 -12.07 4.91
C ALA A 111 -9.72 -13.37 5.54
N LEU A 112 -9.04 -14.46 5.26
CA LEU A 112 -9.35 -15.78 5.77
C LEU A 112 -8.16 -16.26 6.60
N ALA A 113 -8.32 -16.38 7.92
CA ALA A 113 -7.29 -16.95 8.78
C ALA A 113 -7.44 -18.46 8.91
N SER A 114 -6.32 -19.18 8.90
CA SER A 114 -6.31 -20.62 9.13
C SER A 114 -6.90 -21.02 10.48
N SER A 115 -6.86 -20.11 11.47
CA SER A 115 -7.41 -20.30 12.82
C SER A 115 -8.93 -20.15 12.90
N THR A 116 -9.54 -19.39 11.98
CA THR A 116 -10.99 -19.09 11.99
C THR A 116 -11.76 -19.81 10.89
N LEU A 117 -11.07 -20.42 9.93
CA LEU A 117 -11.70 -21.18 8.85
C LEU A 117 -12.38 -22.45 9.38
N THR A 118 -13.70 -22.41 9.45
CA THR A 118 -14.57 -23.57 9.67
C THR A 118 -14.88 -24.27 8.33
N PRO A 119 -15.43 -25.51 8.32
CA PRO A 119 -15.79 -26.19 7.08
C PRO A 119 -16.74 -25.39 6.17
N LEU A 120 -17.64 -24.60 6.77
CA LEU A 120 -18.58 -23.71 6.06
C LEU A 120 -17.98 -22.33 5.72
N GLY A 121 -16.79 -22.04 6.25
CA GLY A 121 -16.01 -20.84 5.97
C GLY A 121 -16.62 -19.55 6.52
N SER A 122 -15.85 -18.83 7.34
CA SER A 122 -16.15 -17.43 7.68
C SER A 122 -14.88 -16.61 7.51
N ALA A 123 -15.00 -15.47 6.84
CA ALA A 123 -13.90 -14.52 6.79
C ALA A 123 -13.60 -13.99 8.19
N GLU A 124 -12.32 -13.86 8.51
CA GLU A 124 -11.87 -13.18 9.73
C GLU A 124 -12.28 -11.71 9.69
N PHE A 125 -12.11 -11.07 8.53
CA PHE A 125 -12.73 -9.78 8.23
C PHE A 125 -13.06 -9.65 6.74
N SER A 126 -13.91 -8.66 6.43
CA SER A 126 -14.09 -8.17 5.07
C SER A 126 -14.05 -6.65 5.04
N PHE A 127 -13.52 -6.08 3.96
CA PHE A 127 -13.49 -4.64 3.71
C PHE A 127 -14.24 -4.32 2.42
N SER A 128 -15.18 -3.38 2.49
CA SER A 128 -16.04 -3.02 1.35
C SER A 128 -15.50 -1.79 0.63
N THR A 129 -15.53 -1.82 -0.70
CA THR A 129 -15.26 -0.68 -1.58
C THR A 129 -16.46 -0.40 -2.48
N ALA A 130 -16.41 0.69 -3.23
CA ALA A 130 -17.50 1.12 -4.11
C ALA A 130 -17.67 0.28 -5.39
N SER A 131 -16.69 -0.56 -5.75
CA SER A 131 -16.72 -1.36 -6.98
C SER A 131 -15.78 -2.55 -6.91
N ALA A 132 -15.85 -3.45 -7.89
CA ALA A 132 -15.12 -4.72 -7.94
C ALA A 132 -13.62 -4.57 -7.68
N ILE A 133 -13.07 -5.51 -6.91
CA ILE A 133 -11.63 -5.62 -6.64
C ILE A 133 -11.09 -6.75 -7.52
N ARG A 134 -10.53 -6.37 -8.67
CA ARG A 134 -9.86 -7.30 -9.60
C ARG A 134 -8.36 -7.40 -9.38
N THR A 135 -7.80 -6.45 -8.65
CA THR A 135 -6.36 -6.42 -8.39
C THR A 135 -5.97 -7.52 -7.42
N THR A 136 -4.89 -8.24 -7.73
CA THR A 136 -4.26 -9.12 -6.75
C THR A 136 -3.67 -8.23 -5.64
N PRO A 137 -4.05 -8.41 -4.36
CA PRO A 137 -3.53 -7.55 -3.30
C PRO A 137 -2.02 -7.66 -3.14
N LEU A 138 -1.40 -6.62 -2.60
CA LEU A 138 0.01 -6.57 -2.20
C LEU A 138 0.07 -6.50 -0.67
N VAL A 139 0.70 -7.50 -0.05
CA VAL A 139 0.91 -7.57 1.40
C VAL A 139 2.29 -7.00 1.73
N ALA A 140 2.31 -5.97 2.57
CA ALA A 140 3.53 -5.29 3.02
C ALA A 140 3.53 -5.16 4.54
N ILE A 141 4.71 -4.88 5.11
CA ILE A 141 4.86 -4.47 6.51
C ILE A 141 5.25 -3.00 6.53
N ARG A 142 4.50 -2.19 7.28
CA ARG A 142 4.77 -0.77 7.52
C ARG A 142 4.56 -0.48 9.01
N GLN A 143 5.51 0.20 9.65
CA GLN A 143 5.47 0.48 11.10
C GLN A 143 5.22 -0.80 11.95
N ASP A 144 5.87 -1.90 11.58
CA ASP A 144 5.68 -3.21 12.20
C ASP A 144 4.21 -3.68 12.23
N ALA A 145 3.45 -3.36 11.19
CA ALA A 145 2.10 -3.88 10.98
C ALA A 145 1.90 -4.28 9.52
N GLU A 146 1.13 -5.33 9.31
CA GLU A 146 0.76 -5.76 7.95
C GLU A 146 -0.28 -4.80 7.35
N VAL A 147 -0.01 -4.41 6.10
CA VAL A 147 -0.81 -3.49 5.30
C VAL A 147 -1.03 -4.10 3.92
N LEU A 148 -2.27 -4.05 3.46
CA LEU A 148 -2.72 -4.52 2.16
C LEU A 148 -2.93 -3.34 1.23
N PHE A 149 -2.27 -3.37 0.08
CA PHE A 149 -2.51 -2.43 -1.01
C PHE A 149 -3.27 -3.11 -2.15
N PHE A 150 -4.33 -2.49 -2.63
CA PHE A 150 -5.15 -3.02 -3.71
C PHE A 150 -5.95 -1.90 -4.37
N GLY A 151 -6.28 -2.08 -5.65
CA GLY A 151 -7.12 -1.17 -6.41
C GLY A 151 -8.50 -1.75 -6.74
N ASN A 152 -9.42 -0.89 -7.13
CA ASN A 152 -10.74 -1.28 -7.62
C ASN A 152 -11.08 -0.66 -8.98
N GLU A 153 -12.20 -1.09 -9.57
CA GLU A 153 -12.69 -0.61 -10.86
C GLU A 153 -13.18 0.84 -10.85
N SER A 154 -13.47 1.42 -9.68
CA SER A 154 -13.79 2.86 -9.57
C SER A 154 -12.57 3.76 -9.59
N GLY A 155 -11.36 3.19 -9.67
CA GLY A 155 -10.13 3.94 -9.75
C GLY A 155 -9.62 4.45 -8.41
N PHE A 156 -9.88 3.71 -7.33
CA PHE A 156 -9.30 3.98 -6.03
C PHE A 156 -8.23 2.95 -5.71
N LEU A 157 -7.05 3.42 -5.28
CA LEU A 157 -6.03 2.62 -4.63
C LEU A 157 -6.24 2.71 -3.12
N TYR A 158 -6.33 1.56 -2.46
CA TYR A 158 -6.57 1.44 -1.03
C TYR A 158 -5.31 0.97 -0.32
N ALA A 159 -5.20 1.35 0.95
CA ALA A 159 -4.31 0.73 1.91
C ALA A 159 -5.13 0.36 3.15
N VAL A 160 -5.15 -0.92 3.51
CA VAL A 160 -5.97 -1.45 4.62
C VAL A 160 -5.06 -2.23 5.56
N THR A 161 -5.26 -2.05 6.85
CA THR A 161 -4.55 -2.78 7.92
C THR A 161 -4.96 -4.25 7.95
N GLN A 162 -4.15 -5.07 8.61
CA GLN A 162 -4.44 -6.47 8.89
C GLN A 162 -5.73 -6.74 9.71
N THR A 163 -6.40 -5.70 10.22
CA THR A 163 -7.70 -5.80 10.92
C THR A 163 -8.86 -5.31 10.06
N GLY A 164 -8.62 -5.00 8.78
CA GLY A 164 -9.64 -4.50 7.86
C GLY A 164 -9.96 -3.02 8.00
N SER A 165 -9.17 -2.25 8.75
CA SER A 165 -9.35 -0.79 8.87
C SER A 165 -8.50 -0.04 7.83
N PRO A 166 -9.01 1.01 7.17
CA PRO A 166 -8.19 1.85 6.29
C PRO A 166 -6.95 2.38 7.00
N GLN A 167 -5.82 2.48 6.30
CA GLN A 167 -4.69 3.29 6.77
C GLN A 167 -5.16 4.75 6.92
N PRO A 168 -4.70 5.47 7.96
CA PRO A 168 -5.15 6.83 8.21
C PRO A 168 -4.67 7.82 7.12
N GLN A 169 -5.23 9.03 7.18
CA GLN A 169 -4.84 10.23 6.44
C GLN A 169 -5.27 10.29 4.95
N VAL A 170 -4.54 9.64 4.04
CA VAL A 170 -4.60 9.96 2.59
C VAL A 170 -5.22 8.83 1.76
N TRP A 171 -5.62 7.73 2.40
CA TRP A 171 -6.22 6.58 1.74
C TRP A 171 -7.76 6.61 1.83
N PRO A 172 -8.48 6.18 0.77
CA PRO A 172 -7.97 5.74 -0.52
C PRO A 172 -7.53 6.90 -1.44
N LEU A 173 -6.60 6.62 -2.35
CA LEU A 173 -6.14 7.56 -3.38
C LEU A 173 -6.97 7.39 -4.66
N ASN A 174 -7.53 8.47 -5.18
CA ASN A 174 -8.21 8.49 -6.48
C ASN A 174 -7.18 8.60 -7.63
N THR A 175 -7.16 7.62 -8.54
CA THR A 175 -6.27 7.54 -9.72
C THR A 175 -6.98 7.88 -11.03
N GLY A 176 -8.19 8.45 -10.97
CA GLY A 176 -8.97 8.96 -12.10
C GLY A 176 -9.56 7.90 -13.03
N GLY A 177 -9.19 6.63 -12.87
CA GLY A 177 -9.64 5.53 -13.71
C GLY A 177 -9.34 4.19 -13.06
N ALA A 178 -10.05 3.16 -13.52
CA ALA A 178 -10.02 1.81 -12.96
C ALA A 178 -8.59 1.30 -12.73
N ILE A 179 -8.35 0.67 -11.58
CA ILE A 179 -7.11 -0.05 -11.31
C ILE A 179 -7.42 -1.53 -11.47
N GLY A 180 -7.08 -2.09 -12.63
CA GLY A 180 -7.32 -3.51 -12.96
C GLY A 180 -6.13 -4.42 -12.68
N LEU A 181 -4.94 -3.86 -12.43
CA LEU A 181 -3.68 -4.59 -12.32
C LEU A 181 -3.11 -4.52 -10.91
N ALA A 182 -2.35 -5.55 -10.54
CA ALA A 182 -1.78 -5.66 -9.20
C ALA A 182 -0.78 -4.52 -8.91
N PRO A 183 -0.84 -3.89 -7.74
CA PRO A 183 0.16 -2.90 -7.33
C PRO A 183 1.53 -3.55 -7.07
N ALA A 184 2.58 -2.76 -7.21
CA ALA A 184 3.96 -3.15 -6.91
C ALA A 184 4.54 -2.28 -5.80
N LEU A 185 5.65 -2.72 -5.20
CA LEU A 185 6.31 -2.02 -4.08
C LEU A 185 7.77 -1.78 -4.40
N ASN A 186 8.24 -0.55 -4.24
CA ASN A 186 9.66 -0.24 -4.30
C ASN A 186 10.37 -0.85 -3.07
N PRO A 187 11.38 -1.71 -3.25
CA PRO A 187 12.10 -2.33 -2.12
C PRO A 187 12.91 -1.34 -1.29
N LEU A 188 13.27 -0.17 -1.83
CA LEU A 188 14.20 0.77 -1.20
C LEU A 188 13.48 1.83 -0.36
N ASP A 189 12.36 2.37 -0.86
CA ASP A 189 11.67 3.50 -0.25
C ASP A 189 10.18 3.24 0.06
N GLY A 190 9.68 2.04 -0.25
CA GLY A 190 8.31 1.64 0.01
C GLY A 190 7.25 2.37 -0.83
N THR A 191 7.65 3.04 -1.92
CA THR A 191 6.70 3.60 -2.89
C THR A 191 5.82 2.49 -3.47
N VAL A 192 4.51 2.67 -3.40
CA VAL A 192 3.54 1.77 -4.02
C VAL A 192 3.27 2.26 -5.44
N TYR A 193 3.42 1.37 -6.41
CA TYR A 193 3.13 1.66 -7.82
C TYR A 193 1.82 1.04 -8.25
N ALA A 194 1.04 1.80 -9.02
CA ALA A 194 -0.22 1.34 -9.60
C ALA A 194 -0.42 1.91 -11.00
N THR A 195 -0.98 1.10 -11.88
CA THR A 195 -1.40 1.50 -13.23
C THR A 195 -2.91 1.73 -13.25
N SER A 196 -3.32 2.85 -13.81
CA SER A 196 -4.72 3.26 -13.96
C SER A 196 -5.14 3.21 -15.43
N ALA A 197 -6.39 2.84 -15.67
CA ALA A 197 -7.05 2.94 -16.97
C ALA A 197 -7.22 4.40 -17.46
N ALA A 198 -6.90 5.40 -16.62
CA ALA A 198 -6.73 6.79 -17.03
C ALA A 198 -5.35 7.04 -17.69
N ASN A 199 -4.75 6.01 -18.31
CA ASN A 199 -3.45 6.02 -18.96
C ASN A 199 -2.31 6.56 -18.09
N ALA A 200 -2.33 6.26 -16.78
CA ALA A 200 -1.38 6.82 -15.83
C ALA A 200 -0.72 5.75 -14.95
N PHE A 201 0.59 5.88 -14.78
CA PHE A 201 1.43 5.12 -13.87
C PHE A 201 1.69 6.00 -12.64
N TYR A 202 1.17 5.56 -11.49
CA TYR A 202 1.24 6.30 -10.24
C TYR A 202 2.34 5.74 -9.35
N GLY A 203 3.13 6.64 -8.76
CA GLY A 203 3.91 6.36 -7.57
C GLY A 203 3.23 6.98 -6.36
N VAL A 204 3.07 6.22 -5.27
CA VAL A 204 2.41 6.67 -4.04
C VAL A 204 3.35 6.42 -2.86
N CYS A 205 3.60 7.46 -2.08
CA CYS A 205 4.47 7.36 -0.91
C CYS A 205 3.84 6.47 0.16
N PRO A 206 4.64 5.86 1.07
CA PRO A 206 4.12 4.99 2.13
C PRO A 206 2.97 5.57 2.96
N ASN A 207 2.91 6.91 3.11
CA ASN A 207 1.85 7.61 3.81
C ASN A 207 0.60 7.93 2.96
N GLY A 208 0.51 7.41 1.73
CA GLY A 208 -0.63 7.57 0.82
C GLY A 208 -0.63 8.83 -0.04
N VAL A 209 0.34 9.72 0.13
CA VAL A 209 0.48 10.90 -0.72
C VAL A 209 0.99 10.49 -2.10
N ARG A 210 0.33 10.96 -3.17
CA ARG A 210 0.80 10.78 -4.54
C ARG A 210 2.20 11.39 -4.71
N ARG A 211 3.17 10.58 -5.08
CA ARG A 211 4.54 10.99 -5.42
C ARG A 211 4.61 11.59 -6.81
N PHE A 212 4.07 10.88 -7.80
CA PHE A 212 4.02 11.29 -9.20
C PHE A 212 2.87 10.57 -9.94
N ALA A 213 2.58 11.03 -11.16
CA ALA A 213 1.69 10.36 -12.09
C ALA A 213 2.21 10.57 -13.52
N ASN A 214 2.75 9.53 -14.13
CA ASN A 214 3.28 9.57 -15.48
C ASN A 214 2.23 9.07 -16.45
N THR A 215 1.85 9.92 -17.40
CA THR A 215 0.80 9.60 -18.37
C THR A 215 1.36 9.03 -19.66
N SER A 216 0.57 8.19 -20.32
CA SER A 216 0.79 7.76 -21.71
C SER A 216 -0.44 8.07 -22.56
N ILE A 217 -0.31 7.89 -23.88
CA ILE A 217 -1.40 7.99 -24.85
C ILE A 217 -2.32 6.76 -24.82
N ALA A 218 -1.89 5.65 -24.20
CA ALA A 218 -2.64 4.41 -24.10
C ALA A 218 -2.57 3.82 -22.68
N ALA A 219 -3.45 2.86 -22.40
CA ALA A 219 -3.53 2.22 -21.10
C ALA A 219 -2.29 1.36 -20.81
N PHE A 220 -1.90 1.31 -19.54
CA PHE A 220 -0.91 0.34 -19.08
C PHE A 220 -1.60 -0.99 -18.78
N VAL A 221 -1.05 -2.08 -19.32
CA VAL A 221 -1.72 -3.40 -19.33
C VAL A 221 -0.93 -4.51 -18.62
N SER A 222 0.19 -4.16 -17.97
CA SER A 222 0.98 -5.10 -17.18
C SER A 222 1.17 -4.63 -15.74
N ALA A 223 1.03 -5.54 -14.77
CA ALA A 223 1.46 -5.29 -13.40
C ALA A 223 2.98 -5.03 -13.38
N PRO A 224 3.48 -3.97 -12.72
CA PRO A 224 4.90 -3.65 -12.73
C PRO A 224 5.75 -4.74 -12.07
N ALA A 225 6.93 -5.01 -12.65
CA ALA A 225 8.00 -5.77 -12.02
C ALA A 225 9.05 -4.79 -11.48
N MET A 226 9.64 -5.12 -10.34
CA MET A 226 10.65 -4.29 -9.68
C MET A 226 12.01 -4.98 -9.69
N THR A 227 13.03 -4.26 -10.13
CA THR A 227 14.42 -4.69 -9.99
C THR A 227 14.87 -4.58 -8.52
N PRO A 228 15.90 -5.34 -8.10
CA PRO A 228 16.45 -5.24 -6.74
C PRO A 228 16.94 -3.82 -6.38
N ASP A 229 17.36 -3.03 -7.37
CA ASP A 229 17.81 -1.66 -7.22
C ASP A 229 16.69 -0.61 -7.42
N GLY A 230 15.43 -1.03 -7.33
CA GLY A 230 14.27 -0.14 -7.19
C GLY A 230 13.78 0.52 -8.48
N LYS A 231 14.02 -0.09 -9.64
CA LYS A 231 13.46 0.35 -10.93
C LYS A 231 12.20 -0.43 -11.25
N ALA A 232 11.19 0.25 -11.76
CA ALA A 232 9.94 -0.36 -12.20
C ALA A 232 10.00 -0.67 -13.69
N VAL A 233 9.51 -1.84 -14.11
CA VAL A 233 9.40 -2.27 -15.51
C VAL A 233 7.97 -2.66 -15.81
N TYR A 234 7.38 -2.09 -16.87
CA TYR A 234 5.97 -2.31 -17.24
C TYR A 234 5.71 -1.91 -18.70
N GLY A 235 4.68 -2.49 -19.30
CA GLY A 235 4.24 -2.22 -20.67
C GLY A 235 2.82 -1.67 -20.77
N GLY A 236 2.50 -1.10 -21.94
CA GLY A 236 1.18 -0.57 -22.28
C GLY A 236 0.68 -1.02 -23.64
N ASP A 237 -0.59 -0.72 -23.91
CA ASP A 237 -1.26 -0.98 -25.19
C ASP A 237 -0.67 -0.16 -26.35
N ASP A 238 0.14 0.85 -26.03
CA ASP A 238 0.98 1.59 -26.98
C ASP A 238 2.14 0.77 -27.54
N ARG A 239 2.27 -0.51 -27.15
CA ARG A 239 3.31 -1.45 -27.61
C ARG A 239 4.72 -1.08 -27.12
N ILE A 240 4.81 -0.28 -26.06
CA ILE A 240 6.08 0.20 -25.50
C ILE A 240 6.30 -0.45 -24.13
N LEU A 241 7.48 -1.03 -23.94
CA LEU A 241 7.98 -1.50 -22.63
C LEU A 241 8.82 -0.38 -22.02
N ARG A 242 8.61 -0.09 -20.74
CA ARG A 242 9.27 1.04 -20.06
C ARG A 242 10.05 0.56 -18.85
N MET A 243 11.10 1.30 -18.53
CA MET A 243 11.74 1.23 -17.22
C MET A 243 11.84 2.61 -16.60
N GLU A 244 11.39 2.74 -15.35
CA GLU A 244 11.44 3.98 -14.59
C GLU A 244 12.25 3.81 -13.30
N ARG A 245 12.93 4.88 -12.89
CA ARG A 245 13.55 4.99 -11.57
C ARG A 245 12.47 5.18 -10.50
N GLY A 246 12.80 4.92 -9.23
CA GLY A 246 11.84 4.98 -8.13
C GLY A 246 11.09 6.31 -7.93
N ASP A 247 11.62 7.42 -8.46
CA ASP A 247 11.01 8.75 -8.46
C ASP A 247 10.12 9.05 -9.67
N GLY A 248 9.94 8.09 -10.58
CA GLY A 248 9.14 8.26 -11.80
C GLY A 248 9.94 8.82 -12.97
N PHE A 249 11.27 8.90 -12.89
CA PHE A 249 12.07 9.29 -14.05
C PHE A 249 12.18 8.12 -15.04
N LEU A 250 11.70 8.32 -16.29
CA LEU A 250 11.82 7.35 -17.37
C LEU A 250 13.28 7.17 -17.79
N LEU A 251 13.79 5.94 -17.65
CA LEU A 251 15.15 5.57 -18.04
C LEU A 251 15.22 5.17 -19.50
N TRP A 252 14.26 4.37 -19.96
CA TRP A 252 14.09 3.97 -21.36
C TRP A 252 12.66 3.51 -21.63
N SER A 253 12.28 3.54 -22.91
CA SER A 253 10.98 3.12 -23.46
C SER A 253 11.14 2.58 -24.87
#